data_AF-A0A7R8ZW31-F1
#
_entry.id   AF-A0A7R8ZW31-F1
#
_cell.length_a   1.000
_cell.length_b   1.000
_cell.length_c   1.000
_cell.angle_alpha   90.00
_cell.angle_beta   90.00
_cell.angle_gamma   90.00
#
_symmetry.space_group_name_H-M   'P 1'
#
loop_
_entity.id
_entity.type
_entity.pdbx_description
1 polymer ?
#
loop_
_entity_poly.entity_id
_entity_poly.type
_entity_poly.pdbx_seq_one_letter_code
_entity_poly.pdbx_strand_id
1 'polypeptide(L)'
;MVTPKLWRLADNPFDMAEQKVEDIKAIIRPCGLSPRKSQAISDLSKLLIDKHGGEVPQSFEALEALPGVGHKTASVVMSQAFGVLAFPVDTHIHRLAYR
;
A
#
# COMPACT_ATOMS: atom_id res chain seq x y z
N MET A 1 -13.67 11.60 -1.55
CA MET A 1 -12.25 11.20 -1.47
C MET A 1 -12.04 10.43 -0.16
N VAL A 2 -11.46 9.22 -0.20
CA VAL A 2 -11.31 8.32 0.96
C VAL A 2 -10.05 8.64 1.76
N THR A 3 -8.95 8.94 1.07
CA THR A 3 -7.61 9.15 1.64
C THR A 3 -7.55 10.20 2.76
N PRO A 4 -8.17 11.39 2.67
CA PRO A 4 -8.14 12.36 3.77
C PRO A 4 -8.84 11.88 5.04
N LYS A 5 -9.88 11.04 4.90
CA LYS A 5 -10.55 10.48 6.07
C LYS A 5 -9.67 9.42 6.74
N LEU A 6 -8.96 8.62 5.94
CA LEU A 6 -8.07 7.59 6.44
C LEU A 6 -6.85 8.20 7.16
N TRP A 7 -6.22 9.24 6.59
CA TRP A 7 -5.08 9.91 7.23
C TRP A 7 -5.44 10.67 8.51
N ARG A 8 -6.70 11.09 8.67
CA ARG A 8 -7.16 11.61 9.97
C ARG A 8 -7.35 10.54 11.03
N LEU A 9 -7.53 9.28 10.62
CA LEU A 9 -7.58 8.14 11.55
C LEU A 9 -6.17 7.75 11.95
N ALA A 10 -5.28 7.58 10.97
CA ALA A 10 -3.86 7.31 11.14
C ALA A 10 -3.11 7.66 9.85
N ASP A 11 -2.05 8.44 9.95
CA ASP A 11 -1.20 8.85 8.82
C ASP A 11 0.18 8.17 8.81
N ASN A 12 0.48 7.37 9.83
CA ASN A 12 1.74 6.65 10.01
C ASN A 12 1.47 5.18 10.41
N PRO A 13 2.45 4.28 10.19
CA PRO A 13 2.25 2.85 10.44
C PRO A 13 2.04 2.53 11.92
N PHE A 14 2.62 3.29 12.86
CA PHE A 14 2.45 3.09 14.30
C PHE A 14 0.99 3.26 14.70
N ASP A 15 0.39 4.39 14.36
CA ASP A 15 -1.02 4.66 14.66
C ASP A 15 -1.95 3.73 13.89
N MET A 16 -1.61 3.38 12.64
CA MET A 16 -2.43 2.52 11.79
C MET A 16 -2.46 1.07 12.31
N ALA A 17 -1.36 0.58 12.89
CA ALA A 17 -1.26 -0.76 13.46
C ALA A 17 -2.14 -0.94 14.71
N GLU A 18 -2.45 0.16 15.42
CA GLU A 18 -3.34 0.19 16.60
C GLU A 18 -4.82 0.26 16.23
N GLN A 19 -5.16 0.68 15.00
CA GLN A 19 -6.55 0.79 14.56
C GLN A 19 -7.19 -0.58 14.36
N LYS A 20 -8.49 -0.67 14.65
CA LYS A 20 -9.27 -1.88 14.33
C LYS A 20 -9.47 -1.97 12.82
N VAL A 21 -9.41 -3.19 12.30
CA VAL A 21 -9.63 -3.49 10.88
C VAL A 21 -11.02 -3.01 10.43
N GLU A 22 -12.01 -3.07 11.32
CA GLU A 22 -13.37 -2.59 11.11
C GLU A 22 -13.45 -1.09 10.86
N ASP A 23 -12.66 -0.28 11.59
CA ASP A 23 -12.64 1.18 11.45
C ASP A 23 -11.99 1.58 10.12
N ILE A 24 -10.88 0.93 9.77
CA ILE A 24 -10.23 1.07 8.46
C ILE A 24 -11.22 0.69 7.35
N LYS A 25 -11.87 -0.46 7.48
CA LYS A 25 -12.85 -0.99 6.51
C LYS A 25 -14.02 -0.03 6.32
N ALA A 26 -14.53 0.59 7.38
CA ALA A 26 -15.62 1.56 7.30
C ALA A 26 -15.25 2.76 6.42
N ILE A 27 -14.01 3.24 6.52
CA ILE A 27 -13.49 4.36 5.72
C ILE A 27 -13.25 3.94 4.26
N ILE A 28 -12.60 2.79 4.03
CA ILE A 28 -12.23 2.33 2.67
C ILE A 28 -13.33 1.54 1.96
N ARG A 29 -14.53 1.40 2.56
CA ARG A 29 -15.68 0.71 1.98
C ARG A 29 -15.97 1.10 0.51
N PRO A 30 -15.86 2.38 0.09
CA PRO A 30 -16.11 2.77 -1.30
C PRO A 30 -15.06 2.27 -2.31
N CYS A 31 -13.86 1.85 -1.88
CA CYS A 31 -12.73 1.54 -2.76
C CYS A 31 -12.76 0.14 -3.40
N GLY A 32 -13.80 -0.67 -3.13
CA GLY A 32 -13.91 -2.06 -3.58
C GLY A 32 -12.86 -2.99 -2.95
N LEU A 33 -13.21 -4.26 -2.74
CA LEU A 33 -12.37 -5.25 -2.04
C LEU A 33 -11.96 -4.82 -0.62
N SER A 34 -12.79 -3.99 0.02
CA SER A 34 -12.51 -3.38 1.32
C SER A 34 -12.19 -4.38 2.45
N PRO A 35 -12.80 -5.58 2.56
CA PRO A 35 -12.45 -6.52 3.63
C PRO A 35 -11.01 -7.02 3.56
N ARG A 36 -10.52 -7.31 2.34
CA ARG A 36 -9.16 -7.79 2.13
C ARG A 36 -8.15 -6.66 2.25
N LYS A 37 -8.49 -5.47 1.74
CA LYS A 37 -7.62 -4.29 1.82
C LYS A 37 -7.46 -3.78 3.24
N SER A 38 -8.52 -3.78 4.05
CA SER A 38 -8.42 -3.30 5.44
C SER A 38 -7.50 -4.17 6.27
N GLN A 39 -7.61 -5.49 6.10
CA GLN A 39 -6.71 -6.45 6.75
C GLN A 39 -5.26 -6.25 6.28
N ALA A 40 -5.05 -6.15 4.97
CA ALA A 40 -3.73 -5.93 4.39
C ALA A 40 -3.07 -4.63 4.90
N ILE A 41 -3.83 -3.53 5.07
CA ILE A 41 -3.30 -2.26 5.59
C ILE A 41 -2.84 -2.41 7.05
N SER A 42 -3.65 -3.05 7.90
CA SER A 42 -3.27 -3.33 9.30
C SER A 42 -2.02 -4.19 9.37
N ASP A 43 -1.99 -5.30 8.63
CA ASP A 43 -0.89 -6.27 8.69
C ASP A 43 0.40 -5.71 8.09
N LEU A 44 0.29 -4.94 7.00
CA LEU A 44 1.41 -4.20 6.42
C LEU A 44 1.99 -3.21 7.43
N SER A 45 1.14 -2.47 8.15
CA SER A 45 1.60 -1.48 9.13
C SER A 45 2.39 -2.15 10.26
N LYS A 46 1.89 -3.28 10.79
CA LYS A 46 2.60 -4.09 11.80
C LYS A 46 3.93 -4.63 11.27
N LEU A 47 3.93 -5.17 10.06
CA LEU A 47 5.13 -5.73 9.45
C LEU A 47 6.20 -4.67 9.19
N LEU A 48 5.81 -3.45 8.80
CA LEU A 48 6.73 -2.33 8.65
C LEU A 48 7.37 -1.96 9.98
N ILE A 49 6.62 -1.94 11.08
CA ILE A 49 7.17 -1.68 12.42
C ILE A 49 8.15 -2.79 12.80
N ASP A 50 7.71 -4.05 12.73
CA ASP A 50 8.47 -5.20 13.23
C ASP A 50 9.76 -5.46 12.45
N LYS A 51 9.73 -5.33 11.11
CA LYS A 51 10.87 -5.69 10.24
C LYS A 51 11.65 -4.50 9.70
N HIS A 52 11.03 -3.33 9.63
CA HIS A 52 11.60 -2.15 8.97
C HIS A 52 11.61 -0.90 9.86
N GLY A 53 11.30 -1.03 11.16
CA GLY A 53 11.33 0.08 12.11
C GLY A 53 10.30 1.17 11.84
N GLY A 54 9.25 0.86 11.08
CA GLY A 54 8.22 1.82 10.65
C GLY A 54 8.56 2.57 9.36
N GLU A 55 9.68 2.25 8.71
CA GLU A 55 10.07 2.86 7.44
C GLU A 55 9.72 1.98 6.24
N VAL A 56 9.36 2.61 5.12
CA VAL A 56 9.09 1.89 3.87
C VAL A 56 10.43 1.46 3.26
N PRO A 57 10.66 0.15 2.99
CA PRO A 57 11.94 -0.31 2.48
C PRO A 57 12.14 0.08 1.01
N GLN A 58 13.36 0.50 0.67
CA GLN A 58 13.78 0.80 -0.70
C GLN A 58 14.28 -0.46 -1.42
N SER A 59 13.51 -1.54 -1.41
CA SER A 59 13.85 -2.80 -2.10
C SER A 59 12.60 -3.44 -2.68
N PHE A 60 12.67 -3.88 -3.94
CA PHE A 60 11.57 -4.58 -4.60
C PHE A 60 11.16 -5.84 -3.84
N GLU A 61 12.12 -6.67 -3.43
CA GLU A 61 11.86 -7.91 -2.70
C GLU A 61 11.16 -7.63 -1.36
N ALA A 62 11.63 -6.62 -0.62
CA ALA A 62 11.04 -6.25 0.66
C ALA A 62 9.64 -5.66 0.49
N LEU A 63 9.42 -4.83 -0.54
CA LEU A 63 8.10 -4.27 -0.85
C LEU A 63 7.11 -5.35 -1.29
N GLU A 64 7.54 -6.29 -2.13
CA GLU A 64 6.69 -7.39 -2.60
C GLU A 64 6.38 -8.43 -1.51
N ALA A 65 7.20 -8.49 -0.47
CA ALA A 65 6.90 -9.29 0.72
C ALA A 65 5.77 -8.66 1.58
N LEU A 66 5.40 -7.40 1.36
CA LEU A 66 4.34 -6.73 2.12
C LEU A 66 2.94 -7.21 1.68
N PRO A 67 2.00 -7.46 2.62
CA PRO A 67 0.65 -7.87 2.28
C PRO A 67 -0.06 -6.87 1.35
N GLY A 68 -0.54 -7.35 0.21
CA GLY A 68 -1.29 -6.53 -0.75
C GLY A 68 -0.42 -5.68 -1.70
N VAL A 69 0.90 -5.78 -1.61
CA VAL A 69 1.84 -5.14 -2.53
C VAL A 69 2.34 -6.20 -3.52
N GLY A 70 2.02 -6.03 -4.81
CA GLY A 70 2.59 -6.83 -5.89
C GLY A 70 3.66 -6.05 -6.66
N HIS A 71 4.31 -6.71 -7.62
CA HIS A 71 5.41 -6.13 -8.42
C HIS A 71 5.09 -4.75 -9.03
N LYS A 72 3.87 -4.57 -9.53
CA LYS A 72 3.40 -3.27 -10.04
C LYS A 72 3.39 -2.19 -8.95
N THR A 73 2.82 -2.50 -7.79
CA THR A 73 2.71 -1.54 -6.68
C THR A 73 4.10 -1.20 -6.15
N ALA A 74 4.97 -2.20 -5.98
CA ALA A 74 6.37 -2.00 -5.61
C ALA A 74 7.08 -1.07 -6.62
N SER A 75 6.88 -1.30 -7.92
CA SER A 75 7.44 -0.45 -8.99
C SER A 75 6.96 1.01 -8.93
N VAL A 76 5.67 1.23 -8.61
CA VAL A 76 5.14 2.59 -8.40
C VAL A 76 5.82 3.26 -7.19
N VAL A 77 5.94 2.56 -6.06
CA VAL A 77 6.59 3.09 -4.85
C VAL A 77 8.06 3.40 -5.12
N MET A 78 8.80 2.47 -5.74
CA MET A 78 10.20 2.66 -6.08
C MET A 78 10.42 3.86 -7.02
N SER A 79 9.56 4.05 -8.02
CA SER A 79 9.65 5.19 -8.93
C SER A 79 9.23 6.51 -8.30
N GLN A 80 8.08 6.55 -7.61
CA GLN A 80 7.48 7.81 -7.15
C GLN A 80 8.05 8.29 -5.81
N ALA A 81 8.33 7.38 -4.88
CA ALA A 81 8.83 7.74 -3.55
C ALA A 81 10.36 7.80 -3.51
N PHE A 82 11.04 6.89 -4.23
CA PHE A 82 12.49 6.72 -4.13
C PHE A 82 13.27 7.13 -5.39
N GLY A 83 12.58 7.57 -6.46
CA GLY A 83 13.22 8.02 -7.70
C GLY A 83 13.97 6.93 -8.47
N VAL A 84 13.74 5.66 -8.16
CA VAL A 84 14.36 4.52 -8.85
C VAL A 84 13.70 4.34 -10.21
N LEU A 85 14.49 4.17 -11.26
CA LEU A 85 13.98 3.92 -12.61
C LEU A 85 13.24 2.57 -12.65
N ALA A 86 11.92 2.62 -12.51
CA ALA A 86 11.02 1.49 -12.62
C ALA A 86 9.87 1.83 -13.58
N PHE A 87 9.42 0.86 -14.37
CA PHE A 87 8.34 1.06 -15.34
C PHE A 87 7.11 0.25 -14.92
N PRO A 88 6.23 0.79 -14.05
CA PRO A 88 5.05 0.07 -13.59
C PRO A 88 4.03 -0.08 -14.72
N VAL A 89 3.97 -1.27 -15.32
CA VAL A 89 3.01 -1.59 -16.38
C VAL A 89 1.62 -1.80 -15.80
N ASP A 90 0.65 -1.03 -16.27
CA ASP A 90 -0.76 -1.21 -15.95
C ASP A 90 -1.58 -1.64 -17.17
N THR A 91 -2.90 -1.82 -16.98
CA THR A 91 -3.81 -2.23 -18.06
C THR A 91 -3.85 -1.22 -19.21
N HIS A 92 -3.57 0.06 -18.97
CA HIS A 92 -3.53 1.09 -20.01
C HIS A 92 -2.26 0.99 -20.85
N ILE A 93 -1.11 0.83 -20.18
CA ILE A 93 0.18 0.61 -20.86
C ILE A 93 0.14 -0.69 -21.65
N HIS A 94 -0.37 -1.78 -21.05
CA HIS A 94 -0.52 -3.05 -21.75
C HIS A 94 -1.40 -2.89 -22.99
N ARG A 95 -2.58 -2.24 -22.88
CA ARG A 95 -3.46 -1.98 -24.02
C ARG A 95 -2.79 -1.14 -25.12
N LEU A 96 -1.89 -0.23 -24.77
CA LEU A 96 -1.19 0.61 -25.74
C LEU A 96 -0.04 -0.12 -26.44
N ALA A 97 0.64 -1.04 -25.75
CA ALA A 97 1.74 -1.82 -26.33
C ALA A 97 1.30 -2.83 -27.40
N TYR A 98 0.04 -3.28 -27.36
CA TYR A 98 -0.56 -4.20 -28.35
C TYR A 98 -1.34 -3.48 -29.46
N ARG A 99 -1.19 -2.16 -29.59
CA ARG A 99 -1.73 -1.36 -30.70
C ARG A 99 -0.62 -1.03 -31.69
#